data_AF-A0A524D782-F1
#
_entry.id   AF-A0A524D782-F1
#
_cell.length_a   1.000
_cell.length_b   1.000
_cell.length_c   1.000
_cell.angle_alpha   90.00
_cell.angle_beta   90.00
_cell.angle_gamma   90.00
#
_symmetry.space_group_name_H-M   'P 1'
#
loop_
_entity.id
_entity.type
_entity.pdbx_description
1 polymer ?
#
loop_
_entity_poly.entity_id
_entity_poly.type
_entity_poly.pdbx_seq_one_letter_code
_entity_poly.pdbx_strand_id
1 'polypeptide(L)'
;MVQLIDKKVFDNITPKELIDATYEASNNFQVRALFEAKDEILECGKYTENQFYDLLDSMIDAETERKIILNKMKTFQEALFIEDIVDKFQSIPPENVIRDIIYLREQGFIDEQEEVKTKTITKKVKGEEKEVEIKEYFYRYIVSNGKLDIEERHFKPVSIIDEAGVCCRCGYCSAICPVNAIEVTADTLEIDKDVCMKCGLCFSICPRSFSIGKAYEYIKKLDNELNYSEKMGAYLSSYAGTTTKGEIKKVRQDGGIVTSLLEYMLENDIIDAIIAVQHSDKLWKPEPVIVDKVEDLYKTAGTKYANSPSLNILDKAMDYERVAFVGVPCMLKALEKGDLFPAGKIFFKNIKYKIGLFCMESFSYNDIISLVENEFDEDINNLTKMNIDKGKFIINLKNDEEKKVPLKEVQKYARDTCHYCDDLTSIYADISVGSIGAPGGNSAVIVRSKIGEEIYQKAVKAGIIESKNLTDVKPGKFLVEKIGGIKKNKCKPIQLSEE
;
A
#
# COMPACT_ATOMS: atom_id res chain seq x y z
N MET A 1 -23.94 -25.19 6.60
CA MET A 1 -22.77 -25.84 7.23
C MET A 1 -21.59 -25.05 6.72
N VAL A 2 -20.98 -24.20 7.56
CA VAL A 2 -19.79 -23.42 7.19
C VAL A 2 -18.63 -24.39 7.09
N GLN A 3 -17.95 -24.42 5.94
CA GLN A 3 -16.81 -25.29 5.74
C GLN A 3 -15.55 -24.43 5.91
N LEU A 4 -14.87 -24.55 7.06
CA LEU A 4 -13.63 -23.79 7.33
C LEU A 4 -12.62 -24.06 6.22
N ILE A 5 -12.14 -22.98 5.58
CA ILE A 5 -11.27 -23.05 4.40
C ILE A 5 -9.83 -23.37 4.82
N ASP A 6 -9.39 -22.86 5.98
CA ASP A 6 -8.03 -23.08 6.49
C ASP A 6 -7.99 -23.94 7.76
N LYS A 7 -8.20 -25.25 7.60
CA LYS A 7 -8.17 -26.21 8.72
C LYS A 7 -6.88 -26.17 9.55
N LYS A 8 -5.75 -25.81 8.93
CA LYS A 8 -4.44 -25.83 9.59
C LYS A 8 -4.31 -24.78 10.69
N VAL A 9 -4.98 -23.64 10.56
CA VAL A 9 -4.98 -22.57 11.57
C VAL A 9 -5.61 -23.04 12.88
N PHE A 10 -6.51 -24.01 12.83
CA PHE A 10 -7.29 -24.46 13.98
C PHE A 10 -6.91 -25.86 14.50
N ASP A 11 -5.84 -26.48 13.99
CA ASP A 11 -5.47 -27.87 14.30
C ASP A 11 -5.23 -28.14 15.81
N ASN A 12 -4.88 -27.11 16.58
CA ASN A 12 -4.62 -27.20 18.02
C ASN A 12 -5.70 -26.53 18.90
N ILE A 13 -6.85 -26.18 18.31
CA ILE A 13 -8.00 -25.61 19.03
C ILE A 13 -8.99 -26.74 19.34
N THR A 14 -9.56 -26.75 20.54
CA THR A 14 -10.54 -27.79 20.89
C THR A 14 -11.80 -27.63 20.04
N PRO A 15 -12.49 -28.73 19.63
CA PRO A 15 -13.70 -28.61 18.83
C PRO A 15 -14.78 -27.75 19.48
N LYS A 16 -14.89 -27.79 20.81
CA LYS A 16 -15.82 -26.95 21.56
C LYS A 16 -15.46 -25.46 21.41
N GLU A 17 -14.21 -25.11 21.68
CA GLU A 17 -13.72 -23.73 21.57
C GLU A 17 -13.90 -23.17 20.15
N LEU A 18 -13.61 -24.00 19.13
CA LEU A 18 -13.78 -23.63 17.73
C LEU A 18 -15.26 -23.38 17.38
N ILE A 19 -16.16 -24.26 17.81
CA ILE A 19 -17.62 -24.12 17.59
C ILE A 19 -18.15 -22.86 18.29
N ASP A 20 -17.78 -22.65 19.55
CA ASP A 20 -18.21 -21.49 20.34
C ASP A 20 -17.72 -20.19 19.68
N ALA A 21 -16.45 -20.13 19.29
CA ALA A 21 -15.86 -18.98 18.59
C ALA A 21 -16.49 -18.72 17.21
N THR A 22 -16.78 -19.78 16.44
CA THR A 22 -17.43 -19.66 15.12
C THR A 22 -18.86 -19.14 15.26
N TYR A 23 -19.58 -19.59 16.29
CA TYR A 23 -20.91 -19.08 16.60
C TYR A 23 -20.86 -17.59 16.96
N GLU A 24 -19.91 -17.17 17.80
CA GLU A 24 -19.68 -15.75 18.09
C GLU A 24 -19.31 -14.95 16.82
N ALA A 25 -18.46 -15.50 15.96
CA ALA A 25 -18.04 -14.88 14.70
C ALA A 25 -19.22 -14.66 13.74
N SER A 26 -20.16 -15.59 13.67
CA SER A 26 -21.38 -15.47 12.83
C SER A 26 -22.27 -14.28 13.21
N ASN A 27 -22.14 -13.77 14.43
CA ASN A 27 -22.87 -12.58 14.89
C ASN A 27 -22.15 -11.27 14.55
N ASN A 28 -20.92 -11.32 14.01
CA ASN A 28 -20.20 -10.14 13.55
C ASN A 28 -21.01 -9.38 12.48
N PHE A 29 -21.08 -8.05 12.61
CA PHE A 29 -21.86 -7.21 11.71
C PHE A 29 -21.46 -7.36 10.24
N GLN A 30 -20.16 -7.37 9.91
CA GLN A 30 -19.71 -7.46 8.52
C GLN A 30 -20.05 -8.82 7.90
N VAL A 31 -19.96 -9.90 8.69
CA VAL A 31 -20.36 -11.26 8.26
C VAL A 31 -21.86 -11.29 7.99
N ARG A 32 -22.68 -10.78 8.91
CA ARG A 32 -24.14 -10.70 8.73
C ARG A 32 -24.53 -9.83 7.54
N ALA A 33 -23.92 -8.65 7.39
CA ALA A 33 -24.21 -7.74 6.29
C ALA A 33 -23.94 -8.38 4.91
N LEU A 34 -22.86 -9.17 4.77
CA LEU A 34 -22.60 -9.90 3.53
C LEU A 34 -23.57 -11.06 3.31
N PHE A 35 -23.89 -11.82 4.36
CA PHE A 35 -24.82 -12.95 4.24
C PHE A 35 -26.24 -12.48 3.91
N GLU A 36 -26.72 -11.44 4.59
CA GLU A 36 -28.06 -10.87 4.39
C GLU A 36 -28.20 -10.23 3.01
N ALA A 37 -27.14 -9.64 2.47
CA ALA A 37 -27.15 -9.02 1.15
C ALA A 37 -26.63 -9.94 0.02
N LYS A 38 -26.72 -11.27 0.20
CA LYS A 38 -26.23 -12.25 -0.78
C LYS A 38 -26.81 -11.98 -2.17
N ASP A 39 -28.12 -11.79 -2.27
CA ASP A 39 -28.81 -11.69 -3.54
C ASP A 39 -28.38 -10.41 -4.29
N GLU A 40 -28.30 -9.27 -3.61
CA GLU A 40 -27.82 -8.00 -4.17
C GLU A 40 -26.35 -8.09 -4.64
N ILE A 41 -25.50 -8.81 -3.91
CA ILE A 41 -24.09 -9.02 -4.29
C ILE A 41 -23.97 -9.88 -5.54
N LEU A 42 -24.76 -10.94 -5.65
CA LEU A 42 -24.75 -11.83 -6.82
C LEU A 42 -25.39 -11.16 -8.04
N GLU A 43 -26.46 -10.39 -7.86
CA GLU A 43 -27.11 -9.61 -8.92
C GLU A 43 -26.18 -8.52 -9.49
N CYS A 44 -25.29 -7.96 -8.66
CA CYS A 44 -24.25 -7.03 -9.09
C CYS A 44 -23.25 -7.66 -10.10
N GLY A 45 -23.11 -8.98 -10.11
CA GLY A 45 -22.31 -9.71 -11.10
C GLY A 45 -20.79 -9.63 -10.89
N LYS A 46 -20.33 -9.06 -9.77
CA LYS A 46 -18.90 -9.00 -9.42
C LYS A 46 -18.32 -10.34 -8.99
N TYR A 47 -19.14 -11.17 -8.34
CA TYR A 47 -18.72 -12.47 -7.83
C TYR A 47 -19.64 -13.55 -8.39
N THR A 48 -19.05 -14.67 -8.79
CA THR A 48 -19.80 -15.93 -8.91
C THR A 48 -20.28 -16.38 -7.54
N GLU A 49 -21.29 -17.25 -7.50
CA GLU A 49 -21.78 -17.80 -6.23
C GLU A 49 -20.69 -18.50 -5.41
N ASN A 50 -19.78 -19.23 -6.08
CA ASN A 50 -18.64 -19.86 -5.41
C ASN A 50 -17.67 -18.83 -4.82
N GLN A 51 -17.35 -17.76 -5.56
CA GLN A 51 -16.48 -16.69 -5.05
C GLN A 51 -17.10 -15.96 -3.86
N PHE A 52 -18.43 -15.78 -3.87
CA PHE A 52 -19.15 -15.21 -2.73
C PHE A 52 -19.02 -16.11 -1.49
N TYR A 53 -19.23 -17.41 -1.62
CA TYR A 53 -19.10 -18.34 -0.49
C TYR A 53 -17.65 -18.44 0.01
N ASP A 54 -16.67 -18.49 -0.88
CA ASP A 54 -15.25 -18.45 -0.52
C ASP A 54 -14.91 -17.20 0.32
N LEU A 55 -15.46 -16.05 -0.08
CA LEU A 55 -15.30 -14.79 0.65
C LEU A 55 -15.98 -14.85 2.02
N LEU A 56 -17.24 -15.29 2.08
CA LEU A 56 -18.01 -15.37 3.32
C LEU A 56 -17.33 -16.30 4.33
N ASP A 57 -16.94 -17.49 3.89
CA ASP A 57 -16.25 -18.48 4.73
C ASP A 57 -14.91 -17.93 5.23
N SER A 58 -14.13 -17.25 4.37
CA SER A 58 -12.87 -16.60 4.80
C SER A 58 -13.09 -15.51 5.84
N MET A 59 -14.19 -14.76 5.75
CA MET A 59 -14.54 -13.75 6.75
C MET A 59 -14.98 -14.38 8.08
N ILE A 60 -15.71 -15.49 8.02
CA ILE A 60 -16.07 -16.26 9.21
C ILE A 60 -14.81 -16.85 9.87
N ASP A 61 -13.88 -17.41 9.09
CA ASP A 61 -12.62 -17.96 9.58
C ASP A 61 -11.78 -16.89 10.29
N ALA A 62 -11.62 -15.71 9.67
CA ALA A 62 -10.87 -14.60 10.25
C ALA A 62 -11.54 -14.05 11.54
N GLU A 63 -12.87 -13.93 11.57
CA GLU A 63 -13.57 -13.52 12.78
C GLU A 63 -13.53 -14.62 13.87
N THR A 64 -13.53 -15.89 13.49
CA THR A 64 -13.37 -17.02 14.42
C THR A 64 -12.00 -16.97 15.09
N GLU A 65 -10.94 -16.75 14.32
CA GLU A 65 -9.58 -16.53 14.83
C GLU A 65 -9.53 -15.36 15.83
N ARG A 66 -10.17 -14.23 15.49
CA ARG A 66 -10.30 -13.07 16.39
C ARG A 66 -11.04 -13.37 17.68
N LYS A 67 -12.11 -14.16 17.65
CA LYS A 67 -12.85 -14.56 18.87
C LYS A 67 -12.01 -15.46 19.76
N ILE A 68 -11.24 -16.37 19.18
CA ILE A 68 -10.27 -17.19 19.93
C ILE A 68 -9.23 -16.31 20.60
N ILE A 69 -8.62 -15.37 19.85
CA ILE A 69 -7.63 -14.42 20.38
C ILE A 69 -8.24 -13.60 21.51
N LEU A 70 -9.38 -12.96 21.27
CA LEU A 70 -10.05 -12.10 22.23
C LEU A 70 -10.44 -12.86 23.51
N ASN A 71 -11.01 -14.06 23.38
CA ASN A 71 -11.45 -14.87 24.52
C ASN A 71 -10.27 -15.34 25.39
N LYS A 72 -9.13 -15.67 24.78
CA LYS A 72 -7.91 -15.96 25.53
C LYS A 72 -7.31 -14.71 26.17
N MET A 73 -7.28 -13.58 25.46
CA MET A 73 -6.76 -12.32 26.02
C MET A 73 -7.58 -11.83 27.23
N LYS A 74 -8.88 -12.15 27.33
CA LYS A 74 -9.71 -11.85 28.51
C LYS A 74 -9.15 -12.46 29.80
N THR A 75 -8.32 -13.50 29.72
CA THR A 75 -7.70 -14.11 30.90
C THR A 75 -6.41 -13.41 31.34
N PHE A 76 -5.92 -12.41 30.58
CA PHE A 76 -4.69 -11.71 30.92
C PHE A 76 -4.95 -10.71 32.04
N GLN A 77 -4.06 -10.69 33.03
CA GLN A 77 -4.21 -9.85 34.23
C GLN A 77 -3.56 -8.46 34.05
N GLU A 78 -2.73 -8.29 33.02
CA GLU A 78 -2.00 -7.06 32.73
C GLU A 78 -1.84 -6.86 31.23
N ALA A 79 -1.46 -5.64 30.82
CA ALA A 79 -1.16 -5.33 29.43
C ALA A 79 0.21 -5.88 29.04
N LEU A 80 0.26 -6.55 27.90
CA LEU A 80 1.45 -7.27 27.43
C LEU A 80 2.01 -6.67 26.14
N PHE A 81 3.31 -6.83 25.91
CA PHE A 81 3.91 -6.52 24.62
C PHE A 81 3.39 -7.45 23.53
N ILE A 82 3.42 -7.01 22.27
CA ILE A 82 2.88 -7.82 21.17
C ILE A 82 3.62 -9.15 21.03
N GLU A 83 4.93 -9.16 21.29
CA GLU A 83 5.79 -10.33 21.26
C GLU A 83 5.38 -11.34 22.35
N ASP A 84 5.12 -10.87 23.57
CA ASP A 84 4.64 -11.71 24.67
C ASP A 84 3.24 -12.28 24.40
N ILE A 85 2.40 -11.55 23.65
CA ILE A 85 1.08 -12.04 23.25
C ILE A 85 1.24 -13.13 22.19
N VAL A 86 2.05 -12.91 21.16
CA VAL A 86 2.36 -13.90 20.12
C VAL A 86 2.80 -15.23 20.73
N ASP A 87 3.71 -15.19 21.72
CA ASP A 87 4.20 -16.40 22.41
C ASP A 87 3.10 -17.19 23.12
N LYS A 88 1.99 -16.53 23.48
CA LYS A 88 0.83 -17.19 24.09
C LYS A 88 -0.09 -17.86 23.06
N PHE A 89 0.09 -17.64 21.75
CA PHE A 89 -0.75 -18.17 20.68
C PHE A 89 0.01 -19.11 19.74
N GLN A 90 0.57 -20.20 20.27
CA GLN A 90 1.37 -21.16 19.49
C GLN A 90 0.61 -21.88 18.36
N SER A 91 -0.72 -21.91 18.40
CA SER A 91 -1.58 -22.54 17.40
C SER A 91 -1.90 -21.65 16.21
N ILE A 92 -1.67 -20.34 16.32
CA ILE A 92 -2.02 -19.33 15.31
C ILE A 92 -0.71 -18.74 14.77
N PRO A 93 -0.56 -18.56 13.45
CA PRO A 93 0.63 -17.90 12.89
C PRO A 93 0.90 -16.54 13.57
N PRO A 94 2.13 -16.22 13.97
CA PRO A 94 2.48 -14.96 14.63
C PRO A 94 1.96 -13.71 13.92
N GLU A 95 2.04 -13.68 12.60
CA GLU A 95 1.55 -12.60 11.75
C GLU A 95 0.04 -12.40 11.83
N ASN A 96 -0.72 -13.48 11.98
CA ASN A 96 -2.17 -13.43 12.16
C ASN A 96 -2.52 -12.86 13.54
N VAL A 97 -1.81 -13.28 14.58
CA VAL A 97 -1.99 -12.75 15.95
C VAL A 97 -1.74 -11.23 15.97
N ILE A 98 -0.62 -10.78 15.37
CA ILE A 98 -0.28 -9.36 15.28
C ILE A 98 -1.37 -8.59 14.53
N ARG A 99 -1.76 -9.08 13.35
CA ARG A 99 -2.80 -8.48 12.50
C ARG A 99 -4.10 -8.32 13.27
N ASP A 100 -4.57 -9.37 13.92
CA ASP A 100 -5.87 -9.38 14.57
C ASP A 100 -5.91 -8.59 15.88
N ILE A 101 -4.80 -8.52 16.63
CA ILE A 101 -4.71 -7.61 17.78
C ILE A 101 -4.89 -6.16 17.32
N ILE A 102 -4.23 -5.79 16.22
CA ILE A 102 -4.38 -4.44 15.65
C ILE A 102 -5.80 -4.22 15.15
N TYR A 103 -6.42 -5.18 14.46
CA TYR A 103 -7.82 -5.07 14.01
C TYR A 103 -8.80 -4.91 15.16
N LEU A 104 -8.69 -5.77 16.18
CA LEU A 104 -9.52 -5.74 17.39
C LEU A 104 -9.33 -4.43 18.16
N ARG A 105 -8.12 -3.87 18.19
CA ARG A 105 -7.85 -2.56 18.78
C ARG A 105 -8.54 -1.43 18.02
N GLU A 106 -8.55 -1.47 16.69
CA GLU A 106 -9.27 -0.48 15.87
C GLU A 106 -10.80 -0.64 15.97
N GLN A 107 -11.27 -1.85 16.24
CA GLN A 107 -12.64 -2.09 16.66
C GLN A 107 -12.85 -1.83 18.16
N GLY A 108 -11.88 -1.28 18.90
CA GLY A 108 -11.99 -0.92 20.32
C GLY A 108 -12.14 -2.09 21.32
N PHE A 109 -11.93 -3.35 20.90
CA PHE A 109 -12.01 -4.53 21.78
C PHE A 109 -10.73 -4.68 22.63
N ILE A 110 -9.65 -4.07 22.18
CA ILE A 110 -8.34 -4.08 22.81
C ILE A 110 -7.93 -2.62 23.04
N ASP A 111 -7.51 -2.30 24.26
CA ASP A 111 -6.89 -1.04 24.60
C ASP A 111 -5.38 -1.11 24.33
N GLU A 112 -4.82 -0.02 23.82
CA GLU A 112 -3.37 0.16 23.67
C GLU A 112 -2.85 1.11 24.75
N GLN A 113 -1.89 0.65 25.54
CA GLN A 113 -1.20 1.45 26.54
C GLN A 113 0.17 1.86 26.00
N GLU A 114 0.40 3.17 25.95
CA GLU A 114 1.66 3.76 25.49
C GLU A 114 2.58 4.10 26.68
N GLU A 115 3.82 3.60 26.65
CA GLU A 115 4.90 3.93 27.57
C GLU A 115 6.02 4.65 26.80
N VAL A 116 6.36 5.87 27.20
CA VAL A 116 7.40 6.70 26.53
C VAL A 116 8.65 6.77 27.39
N LYS A 117 9.80 6.36 26.84
CA LYS A 117 11.11 6.52 27.47
C LYS A 117 11.94 7.56 26.74
N THR A 118 12.45 8.55 27.47
CA THR A 118 13.33 9.59 26.91
C THR A 118 14.78 9.26 27.20
N LYS A 119 15.63 9.26 26.17
CA LYS A 119 17.08 9.13 26.27
C LYS A 119 17.75 10.35 25.67
N THR A 120 18.69 10.96 26.38
CA THR A 120 19.53 12.03 25.84
C THR A 120 20.75 11.43 25.16
N ILE A 121 20.97 11.75 23.89
CA ILE A 121 22.19 11.36 23.18
C ILE A 121 22.93 12.56 22.61
N THR A 122 24.25 12.50 22.58
CA THR A 122 25.07 13.53 21.93
C THR A 122 25.15 13.24 20.44
N LYS A 123 24.59 14.13 19.61
CA LYS A 123 24.69 14.08 18.14
C LYS A 123 25.51 15.26 17.63
N LYS A 124 26.42 15.00 16.68
CA LYS A 124 27.06 16.05 15.89
C LYS A 124 26.07 16.61 14.87
N VAL A 125 25.60 17.83 15.08
CA VAL A 125 24.72 18.56 14.16
C VAL A 125 25.49 19.75 13.60
N LYS A 126 25.77 19.74 12.30
CA LYS A 126 26.57 20.79 11.62
C LYS A 126 27.97 21.03 12.22
N GLY A 127 28.58 20.01 12.83
CA GLY A 127 29.93 20.08 13.40
C GLY A 127 29.98 20.39 14.90
N GLU A 128 28.85 20.78 15.51
CA GLU A 128 28.72 21.01 16.95
C GLU A 128 28.09 19.78 17.64
N GLU A 129 28.59 19.42 18.81
CA GLU A 129 27.98 18.39 19.66
C GLU A 129 26.76 18.99 20.35
N LYS A 130 25.59 18.43 20.08
CA LYS A 130 24.33 18.80 20.72
C LYS A 130 23.73 17.59 21.41
N GLU A 131 23.27 17.80 22.64
CA GLU A 131 22.40 16.85 23.30
C GLU A 131 21.03 16.87 22.62
N VAL A 132 20.58 15.70 22.18
CA VAL A 132 19.31 15.49 21.52
C VAL A 132 18.53 14.46 22.32
N GLU A 133 17.37 14.84 22.81
CA GLU A 133 16.42 13.91 23.40
C GLU A 133 15.80 13.03 22.30
N ILE A 134 15.88 11.72 22.49
CA ILE A 134 15.19 10.72 21.68
C ILE A 134 14.12 10.10 22.55
N LYS A 135 12.88 10.11 22.06
CA LYS A 135 11.76 9.38 22.66
C LYS A 135 11.66 8.00 22.02
N GLU A 136 11.67 6.97 22.84
CA GLU A 136 11.35 5.59 22.49
C GLU A 136 9.92 5.30 22.97
N TYR A 137 9.10 4.74 22.08
CA TYR A 137 7.70 4.45 22.35
C TYR A 137 7.51 2.94 22.46
N PHE A 138 6.86 2.51 23.54
CA PHE A 138 6.57 1.13 23.85
C PHE A 138 5.07 0.95 23.97
N TYR A 139 4.53 -0.11 23.40
CA TYR A 139 3.08 -0.33 23.35
C TYR A 139 2.73 -1.69 23.97
N ARG A 140 1.72 -1.70 24.83
CA ARG A 140 1.18 -2.91 25.43
C ARG A 140 -0.32 -2.99 25.17
N TYR A 141 -0.84 -4.20 25.09
CA TYR A 141 -2.22 -4.46 24.69
C TYR A 141 -2.95 -5.28 25.77
N ILE A 142 -4.20 -4.93 26.05
CA ILE A 142 -5.10 -5.63 26.96
C ILE A 142 -6.53 -5.53 26.45
N VAL A 143 -7.39 -6.50 26.78
CA VAL A 143 -8.83 -6.40 26.45
C VAL A 143 -9.43 -5.18 27.14
N SER A 144 -10.23 -4.40 26.41
CA SER A 144 -10.88 -3.22 26.96
C SER A 144 -11.89 -3.58 28.05
N ASN A 145 -11.86 -2.85 29.17
CA ASN A 145 -12.75 -3.07 30.32
C ASN A 145 -14.20 -2.57 30.11
N GLY A 146 -14.52 -2.02 28.91
CA GLY A 146 -15.82 -1.45 28.58
C GLY A 146 -16.91 -2.51 28.31
N LYS A 147 -18.16 -2.05 28.09
CA LYS A 147 -19.31 -2.90 27.71
C LYS A 147 -19.11 -3.46 26.29
N LEU A 148 -18.29 -4.49 26.15
CA LEU A 148 -18.05 -5.22 24.89
C LEU A 148 -19.34 -5.78 24.26
N ASP A 149 -20.41 -5.89 25.05
CA ASP A 149 -21.66 -6.55 24.68
C ASP A 149 -22.80 -5.61 24.24
N ILE A 150 -22.65 -4.28 24.28
CA ILE A 150 -23.80 -3.35 24.16
C ILE A 150 -23.82 -2.53 22.85
N GLU A 151 -22.68 -2.34 22.18
CA GLU A 151 -22.62 -1.58 20.91
C GLU A 151 -22.11 -2.44 19.76
N GLU A 152 -22.87 -2.45 18.67
CA GLU A 152 -22.48 -3.10 17.42
C GLU A 152 -21.33 -2.33 16.76
N ARG A 153 -20.13 -2.89 16.86
CA ARG A 153 -18.93 -2.26 16.34
C ARG A 153 -18.78 -2.52 14.85
N HIS A 154 -18.99 -1.48 14.06
CA HIS A 154 -18.88 -1.53 12.61
C HIS A 154 -18.04 -0.35 12.13
N PHE A 155 -17.36 -0.53 10.99
CA PHE A 155 -16.68 0.58 10.35
C PHE A 155 -17.67 1.44 9.58
N LYS A 156 -17.54 2.76 9.73
CA LYS A 156 -18.25 3.72 8.89
C LYS A 156 -17.85 3.54 7.41
N PRO A 157 -18.71 3.90 6.44
CA PRO A 157 -18.33 3.93 5.03
C PRO A 157 -17.12 4.85 4.78
N VAL A 158 -16.39 4.61 3.68
CA VAL A 158 -15.19 5.39 3.35
C VAL A 158 -15.47 6.88 3.04
N SER A 159 -16.73 7.32 2.96
CA SER A 159 -17.08 8.73 2.73
C SER A 159 -16.44 9.66 3.77
N ILE A 160 -16.31 9.22 5.03
CA ILE A 160 -15.68 10.01 6.09
C ILE A 160 -14.21 10.36 5.80
N ILE A 161 -13.54 9.58 4.96
CA ILE A 161 -12.16 9.85 4.52
C ILE A 161 -12.12 10.98 3.49
N ASP A 162 -13.12 11.02 2.61
CA ASP A 162 -13.25 12.05 1.58
C ASP A 162 -13.73 13.37 2.19
N GLU A 163 -14.74 13.30 3.07
CA GLU A 163 -15.26 14.44 3.86
C GLU A 163 -14.16 15.10 4.71
N ALA A 164 -13.25 14.31 5.30
CA ALA A 164 -12.09 14.81 6.04
C ALA A 164 -10.98 15.41 5.13
N GLY A 165 -11.11 15.33 3.81
CA GLY A 165 -10.15 15.89 2.85
C GLY A 165 -8.81 15.15 2.79
N VAL A 166 -8.77 13.88 3.22
CA VAL A 166 -7.53 13.08 3.28
C VAL A 166 -7.47 11.96 2.23
N CYS A 167 -8.54 11.76 1.45
CA CYS A 167 -8.66 10.72 0.43
C CYS A 167 -7.55 10.83 -0.63
N CYS A 168 -6.73 9.78 -0.75
CA CYS A 168 -5.66 9.75 -1.77
C CYS A 168 -6.17 9.40 -3.18
N ARG A 169 -7.45 9.01 -3.32
CA ARG A 169 -8.07 8.59 -4.59
C ARG A 169 -7.32 7.44 -5.27
N CYS A 170 -7.00 6.40 -4.50
CA CYS A 170 -6.29 5.21 -5.01
C CYS A 170 -7.22 4.22 -5.73
N GLY A 171 -8.52 4.22 -5.38
CA GLY A 171 -9.55 3.43 -6.05
C GLY A 171 -9.91 2.08 -5.42
N TYR A 172 -9.21 1.64 -4.38
CA TYR A 172 -9.41 0.28 -3.87
C TYR A 172 -10.81 0.04 -3.29
N CYS A 173 -11.41 1.07 -2.70
CA CYS A 173 -12.78 1.03 -2.19
C CYS A 173 -13.83 0.76 -3.27
N SER A 174 -13.61 1.22 -4.51
CA SER A 174 -14.50 0.95 -5.64
C SER A 174 -14.40 -0.52 -6.07
N ALA A 175 -13.18 -1.02 -6.26
CA ALA A 175 -12.96 -2.41 -6.66
C ALA A 175 -13.52 -3.42 -5.64
N ILE A 176 -13.26 -3.20 -4.34
CA ILE A 176 -13.70 -4.13 -3.29
C ILE A 176 -15.20 -4.03 -2.95
N CYS A 177 -15.90 -2.96 -3.35
CA CYS A 177 -17.31 -2.78 -3.03
C CYS A 177 -18.14 -3.90 -3.70
N PRO A 178 -18.82 -4.77 -2.93
CA PRO A 178 -19.44 -5.96 -3.49
C PRO A 178 -20.71 -5.64 -4.30
N VAL A 179 -21.30 -4.47 -4.09
CA VAL A 179 -22.52 -3.99 -4.77
C VAL A 179 -22.29 -2.77 -5.66
N ASN A 180 -21.03 -2.45 -6.01
CA ASN A 180 -20.72 -1.34 -6.91
C ASN A 180 -21.25 0.05 -6.48
N ALA A 181 -21.47 0.28 -5.19
CA ALA A 181 -21.98 1.54 -4.67
C ALA A 181 -20.96 2.69 -4.68
N ILE A 182 -19.72 2.49 -5.14
CA ILE A 182 -18.63 3.47 -5.02
C ILE A 182 -17.98 3.73 -6.37
N GLU A 183 -18.00 4.98 -6.80
CA GLU A 183 -17.24 5.48 -7.95
C GLU A 183 -16.08 6.35 -7.48
N VAL A 184 -14.88 6.12 -8.02
CA VAL A 184 -13.70 6.94 -7.72
C VAL A 184 -13.10 7.41 -9.03
N THR A 185 -12.89 8.71 -9.15
CA THR A 185 -12.16 9.30 -10.27
C THR A 185 -10.81 9.86 -9.78
N ALA A 186 -10.06 10.50 -10.69
CA ALA A 186 -8.88 11.26 -10.30
C ALA A 186 -9.20 12.40 -9.32
N ASP A 187 -10.45 12.90 -9.32
CA ASP A 187 -10.84 14.13 -8.62
C ASP A 187 -11.92 13.92 -7.56
N THR A 188 -12.75 12.90 -7.69
CA THR A 188 -13.94 12.67 -6.84
C THR A 188 -13.99 11.25 -6.28
N LEU A 189 -14.71 11.10 -5.16
CA LEU A 189 -15.19 9.83 -4.64
C LEU A 189 -16.69 10.01 -4.35
N GLU A 190 -17.52 9.20 -4.97
CA GLU A 190 -18.98 9.25 -4.81
C GLU A 190 -19.48 7.90 -4.31
N ILE A 191 -20.43 7.94 -3.37
CA ILE A 191 -21.09 6.74 -2.82
C ILE A 191 -22.58 6.86 -3.05
N ASP A 192 -23.14 5.90 -3.79
CA ASP A 192 -24.58 5.71 -3.89
C ASP A 192 -25.11 5.16 -2.56
N LYS A 193 -25.86 6.00 -1.82
CA LYS A 193 -26.38 5.67 -0.49
C LYS A 193 -27.54 4.68 -0.53
N ASP A 194 -28.23 4.58 -1.66
CA ASP A 194 -29.38 3.69 -1.84
C ASP A 194 -28.89 2.27 -2.20
N VAL A 195 -27.73 2.15 -2.84
CA VAL A 195 -27.07 0.85 -3.12
C VAL A 195 -26.14 0.40 -1.98
N CYS A 196 -25.56 1.33 -1.21
CA CYS A 196 -24.59 1.01 -0.17
C CYS A 196 -25.20 0.22 1.01
N MET A 197 -24.75 -1.03 1.17
CA MET A 197 -25.11 -1.90 2.30
C MET A 197 -24.35 -1.63 3.61
N LYS A 198 -23.54 -0.57 3.68
CA LYS A 198 -22.79 -0.16 4.89
C LYS A 198 -21.90 -1.25 5.52
N CYS A 199 -21.41 -2.22 4.74
CA CYS A 199 -20.60 -3.35 5.24
C CYS A 199 -19.20 -2.99 5.75
N GLY A 200 -18.71 -1.77 5.53
CA GLY A 200 -17.42 -1.29 6.05
C GLY A 200 -16.15 -1.81 5.33
N LEU A 201 -16.26 -2.71 4.34
CA LEU A 201 -15.10 -3.27 3.62
C LEU A 201 -14.18 -2.18 3.05
N CYS A 202 -14.77 -1.16 2.43
CA CYS A 202 -14.05 -0.03 1.84
C CYS A 202 -13.21 0.76 2.87
N PHE A 203 -13.67 0.83 4.12
CA PHE A 203 -12.96 1.51 5.19
C PHE A 203 -11.84 0.62 5.76
N SER A 204 -12.09 -0.69 5.93
CA SER A 204 -11.10 -1.66 6.42
C SER A 204 -9.83 -1.70 5.56
N ILE A 205 -9.92 -1.43 4.26
CA ILE A 205 -8.79 -1.45 3.31
C ILE A 205 -8.24 -0.07 2.95
N CYS A 206 -8.89 1.01 3.40
CA CYS A 206 -8.47 2.36 3.06
C CYS A 206 -7.10 2.69 3.72
N PRO A 207 -6.09 3.16 2.95
CA PRO A 207 -4.78 3.51 3.49
C PRO A 207 -4.79 4.76 4.38
N ARG A 208 -5.95 5.43 4.46
CA ARG A 208 -6.23 6.68 5.17
C ARG A 208 -7.24 6.52 6.33
N SER A 209 -7.77 5.32 6.56
CA SER A 209 -8.61 5.06 7.74
C SER A 209 -7.75 4.93 8.99
N PHE A 210 -7.43 3.70 9.40
CA PHE A 210 -6.51 3.43 10.50
C PHE A 210 -5.12 3.00 10.02
N SER A 211 -4.11 3.20 10.89
CA SER A 211 -2.71 2.91 10.57
C SER A 211 -2.39 1.42 10.66
N ILE A 212 -1.65 0.91 9.67
CA ILE A 212 -1.08 -0.45 9.68
C ILE A 212 0.42 -0.45 9.96
N GLY A 213 1.02 0.71 10.25
CA GLY A 213 2.47 0.84 10.36
C GLY A 213 3.07 -0.05 11.45
N LYS A 214 2.41 -0.15 12.62
CA LYS A 214 2.85 -1.02 13.72
C LYS A 214 2.73 -2.49 13.35
N ALA A 215 1.57 -2.91 12.82
CA ALA A 215 1.35 -4.28 12.35
C ALA A 215 2.45 -4.70 11.36
N TYR A 216 2.69 -3.85 10.36
CA TYR A 216 3.73 -4.07 9.36
C TYR A 216 5.13 -4.18 9.98
N GLU A 217 5.50 -3.27 10.89
CA GLU A 217 6.80 -3.30 11.54
C GLU A 217 7.00 -4.58 12.37
N TYR A 218 6.01 -4.96 13.17
CA TYR A 218 6.06 -6.20 13.97
C TYR A 218 6.14 -7.44 13.09
N ILE A 219 5.31 -7.54 12.05
CA ILE A 219 5.31 -8.68 11.12
C ILE A 219 6.67 -8.78 10.42
N LYS A 220 7.23 -7.67 9.94
CA LYS A 220 8.53 -7.73 9.27
C LYS A 220 9.62 -8.17 10.24
N LYS A 221 9.62 -7.71 11.50
CA LYS A 221 10.63 -8.08 12.52
C LYS A 221 10.68 -9.58 12.83
N LEU A 222 9.67 -10.35 12.43
CA LEU A 222 9.72 -11.82 12.50
C LEU A 222 10.76 -12.41 11.52
N ASP A 223 11.09 -11.70 10.44
CA ASP A 223 12.10 -12.11 9.46
C ASP A 223 13.46 -11.48 9.77
N ASN A 224 14.37 -12.30 10.29
CA ASN A 224 15.73 -11.91 10.67
C ASN A 224 16.67 -11.67 9.46
N GLU A 225 16.25 -11.99 8.24
CA GLU A 225 17.03 -11.70 7.02
C GLU A 225 16.87 -10.24 6.57
N LEU A 226 15.85 -9.53 7.08
CA LEU A 226 15.56 -8.16 6.70
C LEU A 226 16.46 -7.14 7.40
N ASN A 227 16.94 -6.17 6.62
CA ASN A 227 17.51 -4.95 7.13
C ASN A 227 16.42 -3.94 7.46
N TYR A 228 16.66 -3.07 8.45
CA TYR A 228 15.73 -2.03 8.87
C TYR A 228 16.33 -0.63 8.74
N SER A 229 15.53 0.27 8.19
CA SER A 229 15.80 1.71 8.22
C SER A 229 14.50 2.43 8.55
N GLU A 230 14.47 3.22 9.62
CA GLU A 230 13.28 3.99 10.02
C GLU A 230 12.73 4.90 8.91
N LYS A 231 13.58 5.23 7.93
CA LYS A 231 13.33 6.19 6.84
C LYS A 231 13.02 5.51 5.50
N MET A 232 13.35 4.23 5.34
CA MET A 232 13.17 3.47 4.09
C MET A 232 12.36 2.17 4.28
N GLY A 233 11.99 1.80 5.50
CA GLY A 233 11.30 0.56 5.84
C GLY A 233 12.24 -0.66 5.88
N ALA A 234 11.63 -1.84 5.98
CA ALA A 234 12.32 -3.13 5.90
C ALA A 234 12.71 -3.46 4.44
N TYR A 235 13.88 -4.06 4.23
CA TYR A 235 14.39 -4.45 2.91
C TYR A 235 15.45 -5.55 3.00
N LEU A 236 15.59 -6.36 1.95
CA LEU A 236 16.66 -7.36 1.82
C LEU A 236 17.93 -6.73 1.27
N SER A 237 17.81 -6.01 0.15
CA SER A 237 18.95 -5.51 -0.61
C SER A 237 18.63 -4.17 -1.27
N SER A 238 19.67 -3.45 -1.71
CA SER A 238 19.50 -2.17 -2.40
C SER A 238 20.56 -1.94 -3.48
N TYR A 239 20.11 -1.55 -4.66
CA TYR A 239 20.92 -1.41 -5.87
C TYR A 239 20.71 -0.05 -6.55
N ALA A 240 21.63 0.29 -7.43
CA ALA A 240 21.41 1.23 -8.51
C ALA A 240 21.52 0.45 -9.83
N GLY A 241 20.52 0.55 -10.68
CA GLY A 241 20.52 -0.18 -11.94
C GLY A 241 19.93 0.57 -13.13
N THR A 242 20.23 0.05 -14.31
CA THR A 242 19.78 0.60 -15.59
C THR A 242 19.54 -0.52 -16.60
N THR A 243 18.56 -0.32 -17.48
CA THR A 243 18.24 -1.28 -18.55
C THR A 243 19.37 -1.33 -19.58
N THR A 244 19.61 -2.51 -20.15
CA THR A 244 20.49 -2.66 -21.33
C THR A 244 19.71 -2.54 -22.64
N LYS A 245 18.38 -2.80 -22.64
CA LYS A 245 17.54 -2.84 -23.86
C LYS A 245 17.32 -1.45 -24.46
N GLY A 246 17.56 -1.34 -25.77
CA GLY A 246 17.42 -0.10 -26.53
C GLY A 246 16.01 0.46 -26.55
N GLU A 247 14.99 -0.38 -26.74
CA GLU A 247 13.59 0.05 -26.79
C GLU A 247 13.12 0.66 -25.45
N ILE A 248 13.50 0.05 -24.31
CA ILE A 248 13.21 0.61 -22.99
C ILE A 248 13.95 1.93 -22.76
N LYS A 249 15.19 2.07 -23.26
CA LYS A 249 15.95 3.33 -23.16
C LYS A 249 15.23 4.52 -23.84
N LYS A 250 14.45 4.27 -24.88
CA LYS A 250 13.69 5.31 -25.61
C LYS A 250 12.52 5.87 -24.80
N VAL A 251 11.87 5.04 -23.98
CA VAL A 251 10.61 5.39 -23.29
C VAL A 251 10.75 5.56 -21.77
N ARG A 252 11.89 5.21 -21.18
CA ARG A 252 12.08 5.23 -19.72
C ARG A 252 12.07 6.64 -19.11
N GLN A 253 11.59 6.71 -17.87
CA GLN A 253 11.81 7.88 -17.02
C GLN A 253 13.28 7.99 -16.58
N ASP A 254 13.78 6.95 -15.89
CA ASP A 254 15.08 6.93 -15.24
C ASP A 254 15.95 5.76 -15.75
N GLY A 255 16.17 4.73 -14.92
CA GLY A 255 16.91 3.53 -15.28
C GLY A 255 16.14 2.54 -16.15
N GLY A 256 14.81 2.63 -16.24
CA GLY A 256 13.99 1.68 -16.99
C GLY A 256 13.80 0.33 -16.29
N ILE A 257 14.06 0.26 -14.98
CA ILE A 257 14.00 -0.98 -14.20
C ILE A 257 12.60 -1.59 -14.18
N VAL A 258 11.56 -0.79 -13.92
CA VAL A 258 10.18 -1.28 -13.82
C VAL A 258 9.76 -1.99 -15.12
N THR A 259 9.92 -1.31 -16.26
CA THR A 259 9.62 -1.87 -17.58
C THR A 259 10.45 -3.12 -17.88
N SER A 260 11.75 -3.12 -17.55
CA SER A 260 12.62 -4.30 -17.73
C SER A 260 12.15 -5.51 -16.93
N LEU A 261 11.76 -5.32 -15.66
CA LEU A 261 11.29 -6.42 -14.81
C LEU A 261 9.95 -6.97 -15.32
N LEU A 262 9.03 -6.08 -15.68
CA LEU A 262 7.70 -6.45 -16.19
C LEU A 262 7.77 -7.19 -17.52
N GLU A 263 8.59 -6.70 -18.45
CA GLU A 263 8.85 -7.35 -19.74
C GLU A 263 9.45 -8.74 -19.53
N TYR A 264 10.46 -8.87 -18.67
CA TYR A 264 11.05 -10.16 -18.33
C TYR A 264 10.02 -11.14 -17.75
N MET A 265 9.18 -10.67 -16.82
CA MET A 265 8.17 -11.51 -16.20
C MET A 265 7.10 -11.96 -17.22
N LEU A 266 6.65 -11.08 -18.13
CA LEU A 266 5.71 -11.45 -19.20
C LEU A 266 6.34 -12.43 -20.20
N GLU A 267 7.54 -12.15 -20.70
CA GLU A 267 8.22 -13.00 -21.69
C GLU A 267 8.54 -14.41 -21.15
N ASN A 268 8.65 -14.56 -19.83
CA ASN A 268 8.96 -15.83 -19.17
C ASN A 268 7.74 -16.47 -18.47
N ASP A 269 6.51 -16.00 -18.77
CA ASP A 269 5.25 -16.54 -18.20
C ASP A 269 5.22 -16.57 -16.64
N ILE A 270 5.97 -15.65 -16.03
CA ILE A 270 5.96 -15.45 -14.57
C ILE A 270 4.68 -14.70 -14.16
N ILE A 271 4.23 -13.80 -15.03
CA ILE A 271 2.97 -13.07 -14.91
C ILE A 271 2.20 -13.18 -16.22
N ASP A 272 0.87 -13.13 -16.13
CA ASP A 272 -0.04 -13.12 -17.26
C ASP A 272 -0.72 -11.75 -17.48
N ALA A 273 -0.62 -10.84 -16.50
CA ALA A 273 -1.06 -9.47 -16.63
C ALA A 273 -0.31 -8.47 -15.75
N ILE A 274 -0.40 -7.21 -16.15
CA ILE A 274 0.16 -6.06 -15.46
C ILE A 274 -0.92 -5.01 -15.27
N ILE A 275 -1.06 -4.50 -14.05
CA ILE A 275 -1.82 -3.28 -13.79
C ILE A 275 -0.83 -2.13 -13.64
N ALA A 276 -0.95 -1.14 -14.53
CA ALA A 276 -0.11 0.05 -14.56
C ALA A 276 -0.92 1.27 -15.05
N VAL A 277 -0.24 2.34 -15.43
CA VAL A 277 -0.87 3.56 -15.97
C VAL A 277 -0.30 3.95 -17.31
N GLN A 278 -1.16 4.38 -18.23
CA GLN A 278 -0.80 4.95 -19.52
C GLN A 278 -1.39 6.36 -19.66
N HIS A 279 -1.09 7.04 -20.75
CA HIS A 279 -1.84 8.26 -21.12
C HIS A 279 -3.26 7.87 -21.55
N SER A 280 -4.25 8.66 -21.16
CA SER A 280 -5.59 8.57 -21.75
C SER A 280 -5.59 9.14 -23.17
N ASP A 281 -6.79 9.31 -23.73
CA ASP A 281 -7.05 10.17 -24.89
C ASP A 281 -6.42 11.58 -24.79
N LYS A 282 -6.20 12.07 -23.57
CA LYS A 282 -5.52 13.34 -23.27
C LYS A 282 -4.09 13.08 -22.82
N LEU A 283 -3.13 13.71 -23.50
CA LEU A 283 -1.72 13.60 -23.14
C LEU A 283 -1.50 14.04 -21.68
N TRP A 284 -0.59 13.35 -21.00
CA TRP A 284 -0.26 13.51 -19.57
C TRP A 284 -1.37 13.22 -18.57
N LYS A 285 -2.62 12.95 -19.00
CA LYS A 285 -3.67 12.47 -18.10
C LYS A 285 -3.52 10.96 -17.93
N PRO A 286 -3.21 10.45 -16.73
CA PRO A 286 -2.99 9.04 -16.54
C PRO A 286 -4.30 8.28 -16.37
N GLU A 287 -4.45 7.17 -17.09
CA GLU A 287 -5.52 6.21 -16.89
C GLU A 287 -4.95 4.84 -16.52
N PRO A 288 -5.63 4.08 -15.66
CA PRO A 288 -5.18 2.74 -15.30
C PRO A 288 -5.52 1.74 -16.41
N VAL A 289 -4.62 0.79 -16.65
CA VAL A 289 -4.74 -0.18 -17.74
C VAL A 289 -4.26 -1.55 -17.28
N ILE A 290 -4.89 -2.61 -17.81
CA ILE A 290 -4.41 -3.99 -17.74
C ILE A 290 -3.66 -4.30 -19.03
N VAL A 291 -2.42 -4.77 -18.91
CA VAL A 291 -1.55 -5.11 -20.03
C VAL A 291 -1.14 -6.57 -19.94
N ASP A 292 -1.43 -7.33 -20.98
CA ASP A 292 -1.08 -8.75 -21.15
C ASP A 292 -0.10 -8.99 -22.32
N LYS A 293 0.32 -7.93 -23.02
CA LYS A 293 1.24 -7.96 -24.15
C LYS A 293 2.42 -7.02 -23.97
N VAL A 294 3.61 -7.50 -24.33
CA VAL A 294 4.87 -6.74 -24.24
C VAL A 294 4.83 -5.45 -25.06
N GLU A 295 4.21 -5.46 -26.24
CA GLU A 295 4.10 -4.27 -27.10
C GLU A 295 3.34 -3.12 -26.42
N ASP A 296 2.30 -3.46 -25.65
CA ASP A 296 1.48 -2.50 -24.93
C ASP A 296 2.14 -2.01 -23.63
N LEU A 297 3.05 -2.82 -23.05
CA LEU A 297 3.80 -2.45 -21.84
C LEU A 297 4.57 -1.13 -22.01
N TYR A 298 5.16 -0.89 -23.17
CA TYR A 298 5.95 0.33 -23.41
C TYR A 298 5.12 1.62 -23.32
N LYS A 299 3.80 1.56 -23.55
CA LYS A 299 2.88 2.71 -23.40
C LYS A 299 2.75 3.16 -21.94
N THR A 300 3.04 2.26 -21.00
CA THR A 300 2.96 2.55 -19.56
C THR A 300 4.23 3.23 -19.04
N ALA A 301 5.33 3.18 -19.79
CA ALA A 301 6.61 3.78 -19.41
C ALA A 301 6.55 5.32 -19.31
N GLY A 302 7.51 5.89 -18.57
CA GLY A 302 7.57 7.33 -18.30
C GLY A 302 6.62 7.76 -17.18
N THR A 303 7.04 8.74 -16.38
CA THR A 303 6.24 9.22 -15.26
C THR A 303 5.14 10.15 -15.73
N LYS A 304 3.91 9.91 -15.27
CA LYS A 304 2.80 10.85 -15.33
C LYS A 304 2.58 11.37 -13.92
N TYR A 305 2.78 12.68 -13.69
CA TYR A 305 2.78 13.27 -12.33
C TYR A 305 1.38 13.52 -11.76
N ALA A 306 0.35 13.52 -12.61
CA ALA A 306 -1.04 13.57 -12.17
C ALA A 306 -1.47 12.25 -11.49
N ASN A 307 -2.48 12.30 -10.63
CA ASN A 307 -2.97 11.09 -9.97
C ASN A 307 -3.81 10.21 -10.90
N SER A 308 -3.85 8.92 -10.60
CA SER A 308 -4.70 7.94 -11.25
C SER A 308 -5.25 6.97 -10.20
N PRO A 309 -6.55 6.63 -10.19
CA PRO A 309 -7.11 5.67 -9.25
C PRO A 309 -6.84 4.23 -9.70
N SER A 310 -5.57 3.82 -9.70
CA SER A 310 -5.12 2.57 -10.33
C SER A 310 -5.67 1.29 -9.71
N LEU A 311 -6.17 1.33 -8.48
CA LEU A 311 -6.78 0.17 -7.82
C LEU A 311 -8.26 -0.02 -8.20
N ASN A 312 -8.87 0.89 -8.97
CA ASN A 312 -10.26 0.76 -9.44
C ASN A 312 -10.51 -0.45 -10.34
N ILE A 313 -9.47 -0.97 -10.99
CA ILE A 313 -9.60 -2.01 -12.02
C ILE A 313 -9.12 -3.38 -11.54
N LEU A 314 -8.94 -3.56 -10.23
CA LEU A 314 -8.52 -4.85 -9.65
C LEU A 314 -9.56 -5.94 -9.89
N ASP A 315 -10.85 -5.61 -9.83
CA ASP A 315 -11.98 -6.50 -10.12
C ASP A 315 -12.00 -6.92 -11.59
N LYS A 316 -11.65 -6.03 -12.50
CA LYS A 316 -11.49 -6.35 -13.93
C LYS A 316 -10.29 -7.25 -14.21
N ALA A 317 -9.36 -7.38 -13.27
CA ALA A 317 -8.20 -8.25 -13.41
C ALA A 317 -8.44 -9.65 -12.81
N MET A 318 -9.61 -9.97 -12.28
CA MET A 318 -9.87 -11.26 -11.61
C MET A 318 -9.78 -12.47 -12.54
N ASP A 319 -9.90 -12.28 -13.85
CA ASP A 319 -9.75 -13.34 -14.85
C ASP A 319 -8.28 -13.75 -15.10
N TYR A 320 -7.32 -12.97 -14.60
CA TYR A 320 -5.90 -13.29 -14.66
C TYR A 320 -5.42 -13.99 -13.38
N GLU A 321 -4.43 -14.87 -13.48
CA GLU A 321 -3.96 -15.69 -12.37
C GLU A 321 -2.75 -15.10 -11.63
N ARG A 322 -1.85 -14.43 -12.37
CA ARG A 322 -0.54 -13.96 -11.90
C ARG A 322 -0.31 -12.52 -12.33
N VAL A 323 -0.90 -11.59 -11.59
CA VAL A 323 -0.85 -10.15 -11.90
C VAL A 323 0.31 -9.46 -11.18
N ALA A 324 1.05 -8.62 -11.92
CA ALA A 324 1.94 -7.62 -11.35
C ALA A 324 1.23 -6.26 -11.24
N PHE A 325 1.29 -5.62 -10.08
CA PHE A 325 0.77 -4.27 -9.86
C PHE A 325 1.91 -3.25 -9.74
N VAL A 326 1.84 -2.16 -10.51
CA VAL A 326 2.74 -1.00 -10.40
C VAL A 326 1.99 0.16 -9.79
N GLY A 327 2.51 0.72 -8.69
CA GLY A 327 1.87 1.87 -8.07
C GLY A 327 2.79 2.71 -7.20
N VAL A 328 2.20 3.72 -6.57
CA VAL A 328 2.88 4.63 -5.63
C VAL A 328 2.52 4.28 -4.18
N PRO A 329 3.22 4.79 -3.15
CA PRO A 329 3.16 4.29 -1.78
C PRO A 329 1.76 4.13 -1.19
N CYS A 330 0.84 5.08 -1.45
CA CYS A 330 -0.52 5.00 -0.93
C CYS A 330 -1.32 3.82 -1.51
N MET A 331 -1.05 3.43 -2.76
CA MET A 331 -1.68 2.27 -3.40
C MET A 331 -1.13 0.96 -2.83
N LEU A 332 0.19 0.88 -2.63
CA LEU A 332 0.82 -0.31 -2.04
C LEU A 332 0.40 -0.49 -0.58
N LYS A 333 0.24 0.61 0.17
CA LYS A 333 -0.33 0.58 1.52
C LYS A 333 -1.78 0.07 1.51
N ALA A 334 -2.58 0.46 0.52
CA ALA A 334 -3.96 -0.01 0.38
C ALA A 334 -4.00 -1.52 0.09
N LEU A 335 -3.17 -2.00 -0.84
CA LEU A 335 -3.04 -3.42 -1.15
C LEU A 335 -2.56 -4.24 0.07
N GLU A 336 -1.55 -3.75 0.80
CA GLU A 336 -1.13 -4.39 2.06
C GLU A 336 -2.27 -4.45 3.07
N LYS A 337 -3.05 -3.37 3.17
CA LYS A 337 -4.20 -3.35 4.06
C LYS A 337 -5.26 -4.36 3.65
N GLY A 338 -5.46 -4.59 2.35
CA GLY A 338 -6.32 -5.64 1.83
C GLY A 338 -5.77 -7.06 2.06
N ASP A 339 -4.45 -7.24 2.04
CA ASP A 339 -3.81 -8.52 2.39
C ASP A 339 -3.91 -8.84 3.89
N LEU A 340 -4.16 -7.84 4.74
CA LEU A 340 -4.34 -7.99 6.18
C LEU A 340 -5.83 -8.03 6.59
N PHE A 341 -6.68 -7.19 6.01
CA PHE A 341 -8.03 -6.95 6.51
C PHE A 341 -9.10 -6.97 5.42
N PRO A 342 -10.35 -7.33 5.78
CA PRO A 342 -10.77 -7.89 7.07
C PRO A 342 -10.50 -9.40 7.20
N ALA A 343 -10.04 -10.08 6.16
CA ALA A 343 -9.94 -11.56 6.16
C ALA A 343 -8.67 -12.07 5.49
N GLY A 344 -7.59 -11.29 5.54
CA GLY A 344 -6.34 -11.64 4.88
C GLY A 344 -6.41 -11.55 3.35
N LYS A 345 -5.51 -12.28 2.67
CA LYS A 345 -5.34 -12.30 1.21
C LYS A 345 -6.44 -13.08 0.46
N ILE A 346 -7.70 -12.74 0.71
CA ILE A 346 -8.86 -13.30 0.01
C ILE A 346 -9.24 -12.46 -1.22
N PHE A 347 -9.22 -11.14 -1.08
CA PHE A 347 -9.50 -10.21 -2.16
C PHE A 347 -8.30 -10.12 -3.11
N PHE A 348 -8.54 -10.29 -4.41
CA PHE A 348 -7.52 -10.12 -5.46
C PHE A 348 -6.24 -10.94 -5.21
N LYS A 349 -6.41 -12.21 -4.80
CA LYS A 349 -5.30 -13.16 -4.52
C LYS A 349 -4.33 -13.35 -5.70
N ASN A 350 -4.77 -13.00 -6.90
CA ASN A 350 -4.02 -13.01 -8.15
C ASN A 350 -3.00 -11.88 -8.27
N ILE A 351 -3.05 -10.82 -7.44
CA ILE A 351 -1.94 -9.86 -7.34
C ILE A 351 -0.75 -10.54 -6.65
N LYS A 352 0.18 -11.04 -7.45
CA LYS A 352 1.34 -11.82 -7.00
C LYS A 352 2.60 -10.98 -6.82
N TYR A 353 2.75 -9.90 -7.59
CA TYR A 353 3.94 -9.06 -7.59
C TYR A 353 3.57 -7.58 -7.43
N LYS A 354 4.20 -6.89 -6.48
CA LYS A 354 3.98 -5.47 -6.20
C LYS A 354 5.26 -4.67 -6.49
N ILE A 355 5.25 -3.83 -7.52
CA ILE A 355 6.35 -2.91 -7.83
C ILE A 355 5.95 -1.50 -7.40
N GLY A 356 6.66 -0.95 -6.42
CA GLY A 356 6.40 0.37 -5.85
C GLY A 356 7.29 1.45 -6.41
N LEU A 357 6.74 2.56 -6.87
CA LEU A 357 7.50 3.73 -7.29
C LEU A 357 7.81 4.62 -6.08
N PHE A 358 8.96 5.30 -6.09
CA PHE A 358 9.19 6.38 -5.13
C PHE A 358 8.27 7.55 -5.46
N CYS A 359 7.66 8.14 -4.44
CA CYS A 359 6.74 9.26 -4.63
C CYS A 359 6.88 10.25 -3.49
N MET A 360 7.17 11.51 -3.82
CA MET A 360 7.13 12.60 -2.84
C MET A 360 5.71 13.16 -2.76
N GLU A 361 5.24 13.70 -3.89
CA GLU A 361 3.96 14.37 -4.07
C GLU A 361 3.36 13.97 -5.43
N SER A 362 2.07 14.25 -5.61
CA SER A 362 1.32 14.05 -6.85
C SER A 362 0.37 15.24 -7.05
N PHE A 363 -0.12 15.44 -8.26
CA PHE A 363 -0.86 16.62 -8.71
C PHE A 363 -2.23 16.18 -9.26
N SER A 364 -3.22 17.08 -9.33
CA SER A 364 -4.36 16.82 -10.22
C SER A 364 -3.93 17.07 -11.67
N TYR A 365 -4.71 16.57 -12.64
CA TYR A 365 -4.41 16.84 -14.05
C TYR A 365 -4.50 18.34 -14.38
N ASN A 366 -5.50 19.03 -13.82
CA ASN A 366 -5.66 20.48 -14.00
C ASN A 366 -4.52 21.27 -13.35
N ASP A 367 -3.99 20.80 -12.22
CA ASP A 367 -2.83 21.43 -11.57
C ASP A 367 -1.55 21.24 -12.38
N ILE A 368 -1.38 20.11 -13.07
CA ILE A 368 -0.27 19.93 -14.02
C ILE A 368 -0.40 20.88 -15.21
N ILE A 369 -1.60 21.05 -15.77
CA ILE A 369 -1.83 22.03 -16.84
C ILE A 369 -1.46 23.43 -16.34
N SER A 370 -2.00 23.82 -15.18
CA SER A 370 -1.73 25.12 -14.57
C SER A 370 -0.24 25.32 -14.24
N LEU A 371 0.46 24.28 -13.79
CA LEU A 371 1.89 24.31 -13.53
C LEU A 371 2.68 24.61 -14.82
N VAL A 372 2.36 23.89 -15.91
CA VAL A 372 3.07 24.04 -17.18
C VAL A 372 2.79 25.42 -17.78
N GLU A 373 1.54 25.89 -17.75
CA GLU A 373 1.18 27.21 -18.26
C GLU A 373 1.84 28.33 -17.44
N ASN A 374 1.70 28.32 -16.11
CA ASN A 374 2.11 29.46 -15.29
C ASN A 374 3.63 29.52 -15.01
N GLU A 375 4.30 28.37 -14.87
CA GLU A 375 5.71 28.34 -14.50
C GLU A 375 6.65 28.21 -15.71
N PHE A 376 6.14 27.74 -16.85
CA PHE A 376 6.94 27.51 -18.05
C PHE A 376 6.48 28.28 -19.30
N ASP A 377 5.29 28.87 -19.27
CA ASP A 377 4.65 29.54 -20.43
C ASP A 377 4.55 28.58 -21.63
N GLU A 378 4.07 27.35 -21.39
CA GLU A 378 3.97 26.28 -22.38
C GLU A 378 2.61 25.60 -22.38
N ASP A 379 2.27 24.97 -23.51
CA ASP A 379 1.14 24.04 -23.61
C ASP A 379 1.61 22.64 -23.22
N ILE A 380 0.85 21.96 -22.35
CA ILE A 380 1.11 20.58 -21.92
C ILE A 380 1.28 19.59 -23.10
N ASN A 381 0.63 19.86 -24.23
CA ASN A 381 0.69 19.06 -25.45
C ASN A 381 2.03 19.19 -26.20
N ASN A 382 2.84 20.20 -25.87
CA ASN A 382 4.19 20.38 -26.43
C ASN A 382 5.25 19.55 -25.71
N LEU A 383 4.92 18.94 -24.57
CA LEU A 383 5.88 18.22 -23.75
C LEU A 383 6.10 16.80 -24.29
N THR A 384 7.35 16.36 -24.21
CA THR A 384 7.79 14.97 -24.46
C THR A 384 8.15 14.26 -23.15
N LYS A 385 8.57 15.01 -22.12
CA LYS A 385 8.95 14.47 -20.82
C LYS A 385 8.78 15.50 -19.70
N MET A 386 8.42 15.03 -18.51
CA MET A 386 8.53 15.76 -17.26
C MET A 386 9.50 15.03 -16.34
N ASN A 387 10.26 15.73 -15.51
CA ASN A 387 11.15 15.12 -14.52
C ASN A 387 11.31 15.98 -13.26
N ILE A 388 11.71 15.35 -12.16
CA ILE A 388 12.13 16.02 -10.94
C ILE A 388 13.54 15.55 -10.60
N ASP A 389 14.51 16.46 -10.72
CA ASP A 389 15.91 16.19 -10.37
C ASP A 389 16.55 17.38 -9.65
N LYS A 390 17.41 17.09 -8.67
CA LYS A 390 18.22 18.08 -7.92
C LYS A 390 17.41 19.31 -7.44
N GLY A 391 16.19 19.11 -6.98
CA GLY A 391 15.33 20.17 -6.45
C GLY A 391 14.68 21.06 -7.51
N LYS A 392 14.62 20.62 -8.76
CA LYS A 392 13.96 21.32 -9.86
C LYS A 392 12.93 20.42 -10.53
N PHE A 393 11.83 21.01 -10.98
CA PHE A 393 10.91 20.42 -11.95
C PHE A 393 11.42 20.77 -13.34
N ILE A 394 11.44 19.80 -14.24
CA ILE A 394 12.06 19.87 -15.56
C ILE A 394 11.02 19.43 -16.58
N ILE A 395 10.89 20.18 -17.67
CA ILE A 395 10.11 19.78 -18.84
C ILE A 395 11.02 19.72 -20.06
N ASN A 396 10.77 18.72 -20.91
CA ASN A 396 11.36 18.63 -22.25
C ASN A 396 10.25 18.81 -23.27
N LEU A 397 10.51 19.62 -24.29
CA LEU A 397 9.58 19.97 -25.34
C LEU A 397 9.85 19.17 -26.62
N LYS A 398 8.90 19.17 -27.56
CA LYS A 398 9.01 18.53 -28.88
C LYS A 398 10.09 19.13 -29.78
N ASN A 399 10.51 20.37 -29.50
CA ASN A 399 11.62 21.05 -30.18
C ASN A 399 12.99 20.76 -29.52
N ASP A 400 13.06 19.76 -28.64
CA ASP A 400 14.24 19.37 -27.85
C ASP A 400 14.72 20.42 -26.82
N GLU A 401 13.97 21.49 -26.58
CA GLU A 401 14.26 22.45 -25.52
C GLU A 401 13.97 21.85 -24.14
N GLU A 402 14.86 22.15 -23.17
CA GLU A 402 14.71 21.77 -21.77
C GLU A 402 14.53 23.03 -20.92
N LYS A 403 13.40 23.11 -20.20
CA LYS A 403 13.12 24.19 -19.25
C LYS A 403 13.09 23.65 -17.82
N LYS A 404 13.46 24.48 -16.84
CA LYS A 404 13.54 24.07 -15.42
C LYS A 404 13.06 25.16 -14.48
N VAL A 405 12.27 24.79 -13.48
CA VAL A 405 11.87 25.68 -12.37
C VAL A 405 12.19 25.06 -11.01
N PRO A 406 12.49 25.85 -9.97
CA PRO A 406 12.71 25.34 -8.62
C PRO A 406 11.47 24.62 -8.07
N LEU A 407 11.65 23.50 -7.36
CA LEU A 407 10.51 22.76 -6.77
C LEU A 407 9.68 23.59 -5.79
N LYS A 408 10.26 24.62 -5.18
CA LYS A 408 9.53 25.51 -4.27
C LYS A 408 8.36 26.21 -4.97
N GLU A 409 8.52 26.56 -6.25
CA GLU A 409 7.46 27.19 -7.04
C GLU A 409 6.40 26.17 -7.48
N VAL A 410 6.80 24.90 -7.61
CA VAL A 410 5.92 23.78 -8.00
C VAL A 410 5.05 23.27 -6.84
N GLN A 411 5.55 23.34 -5.61
CA GLN A 411 4.89 22.76 -4.43
C GLN A 411 3.46 23.28 -4.20
N LYS A 412 3.15 24.51 -4.60
CA LYS A 412 1.80 25.10 -4.46
C LYS A 412 0.74 24.39 -5.32
N TYR A 413 1.15 23.61 -6.32
CA TYR A 413 0.27 22.83 -7.19
C TYR A 413 0.07 21.38 -6.70
N ALA A 414 0.84 20.94 -5.70
CA ALA A 414 0.74 19.57 -5.21
C ALA A 414 -0.59 19.33 -4.49
N ARG A 415 -1.13 18.11 -4.59
CA ARG A 415 -2.35 17.71 -3.89
C ARG A 415 -2.13 17.76 -2.38
N ASP A 416 -2.99 18.49 -1.67
CA ASP A 416 -2.94 18.58 -0.20
C ASP A 416 -3.00 17.21 0.50
N THR A 417 -3.70 16.26 -0.11
CA THR A 417 -3.83 14.88 0.40
C THR A 417 -2.49 14.12 0.51
N CYS A 418 -1.46 14.56 -0.22
CA CYS A 418 -0.11 14.00 -0.13
C CYS A 418 0.57 14.33 1.21
N HIS A 419 0.17 15.41 1.89
CA HIS A 419 0.72 15.82 3.19
C HIS A 419 0.37 14.86 4.33
N TYR A 420 -0.55 13.93 4.13
CA TYR A 420 -0.87 12.87 5.10
C TYR A 420 -0.11 11.57 4.80
N CYS A 421 0.77 11.53 3.79
CA CYS A 421 1.56 10.36 3.40
C CYS A 421 2.97 10.44 4.02
N ASP A 422 3.35 9.42 4.78
CA ASP A 422 4.66 9.30 5.43
C ASP A 422 5.67 8.44 4.65
N ASP A 423 5.24 7.78 3.58
CA ASP A 423 6.05 6.83 2.82
C ASP A 423 6.55 7.43 1.50
N LEU A 424 7.87 7.53 1.36
CA LEU A 424 8.54 7.92 0.10
C LEU A 424 8.78 6.71 -0.81
N THR A 425 9.19 5.60 -0.22
CA THR A 425 9.88 4.51 -0.92
C THR A 425 9.00 3.31 -1.21
N SER A 426 7.69 3.41 -1.02
CA SER A 426 6.74 2.31 -1.21
C SER A 426 7.14 1.09 -0.37
N ILE A 427 7.13 1.23 0.96
CA ILE A 427 7.63 0.21 1.89
C ILE A 427 6.88 -1.12 1.80
N TYR A 428 5.66 -1.11 1.29
CA TYR A 428 4.77 -2.28 1.15
C TYR A 428 4.88 -3.01 -0.19
N ALA A 429 5.88 -2.68 -1.02
CA ALA A 429 6.14 -3.36 -2.29
C ALA A 429 7.04 -4.59 -2.12
N ASP A 430 7.14 -5.43 -3.16
CA ASP A 430 8.19 -6.46 -3.28
C ASP A 430 9.50 -5.85 -3.75
N ILE A 431 9.41 -4.91 -4.70
CA ILE A 431 10.52 -4.14 -5.24
C ILE A 431 10.10 -2.69 -5.32
N SER A 432 10.91 -1.78 -4.77
CA SER A 432 10.68 -0.34 -4.86
C SER A 432 11.71 0.33 -5.75
N VAL A 433 11.27 1.23 -6.63
CA VAL A 433 12.11 1.85 -7.65
C VAL A 433 11.92 3.36 -7.67
N GLY A 434 13.00 4.14 -7.76
CA GLY A 434 12.92 5.57 -8.01
C GLY A 434 14.25 6.21 -8.40
N SER A 435 14.24 7.48 -8.76
CA SER A 435 15.44 8.21 -9.20
C SER A 435 16.37 8.61 -8.04
N ILE A 436 15.79 8.92 -6.88
CA ILE A 436 16.51 9.48 -5.72
C ILE A 436 17.62 8.51 -5.28
N GLY A 437 18.84 9.04 -5.13
CA GLY A 437 20.00 8.29 -4.67
C GLY A 437 20.78 7.57 -5.79
N ALA A 438 20.19 7.38 -6.96
CA ALA A 438 20.88 6.78 -8.09
C ALA A 438 21.65 7.82 -8.94
N PRO A 439 22.73 7.41 -9.61
CA PRO A 439 23.35 8.23 -10.66
C PRO A 439 22.40 8.50 -11.83
N GLY A 440 22.69 9.53 -12.62
CA GLY A 440 21.91 9.84 -13.82
C GLY A 440 21.77 8.63 -14.75
N GLY A 441 20.55 8.43 -15.28
CA GLY A 441 20.22 7.29 -16.15
C GLY A 441 20.13 5.94 -15.42
N ASN A 442 20.23 5.90 -14.09
CA ASN A 442 19.97 4.74 -13.26
C ASN A 442 18.75 5.00 -12.36
N SER A 443 18.18 3.93 -11.81
CA SER A 443 17.20 3.99 -10.73
C SER A 443 17.76 3.33 -9.48
N ALA A 444 17.44 3.87 -8.32
CA ALA A 444 17.60 3.19 -7.05
C ALA A 444 16.54 2.10 -6.98
N VAL A 445 16.95 0.90 -6.58
CA VAL A 445 16.11 -0.27 -6.43
C VAL A 445 16.26 -0.76 -4.99
N ILE A 446 15.16 -0.89 -4.27
CA ILE A 446 15.13 -1.45 -2.91
C ILE A 446 14.30 -2.72 -3.01
N VAL A 447 14.93 -3.87 -2.81
CA VAL A 447 14.23 -5.16 -2.82
C VAL A 447 13.79 -5.49 -1.40
N ARG A 448 12.52 -5.87 -1.23
CA ARG A 448 11.89 -6.00 0.09
C ARG A 448 11.41 -7.39 0.43
N SER A 449 11.16 -8.23 -0.57
CA SER A 449 10.69 -9.59 -0.40
C SER A 449 11.57 -10.59 -1.14
N LYS A 450 11.51 -11.86 -0.71
CA LYS A 450 12.27 -12.96 -1.33
C LYS A 450 11.91 -13.13 -2.81
N ILE A 451 10.62 -12.99 -3.15
CA ILE A 451 10.16 -13.02 -4.56
C ILE A 451 10.68 -11.82 -5.35
N GLY A 452 10.76 -10.63 -4.74
CA GLY A 452 11.36 -9.46 -5.37
C GLY A 452 12.85 -9.66 -5.67
N GLU A 453 13.59 -10.27 -4.74
CA GLU A 453 15.02 -10.58 -4.90
C GLU A 453 15.23 -11.58 -6.02
N GLU A 454 14.45 -12.65 -6.04
CA GLU A 454 14.53 -13.67 -7.08
C GLU A 454 14.32 -13.07 -8.48
N ILE A 455 13.26 -12.27 -8.67
CA ILE A 455 12.95 -11.65 -9.96
C ILE A 455 14.02 -10.63 -10.36
N TYR A 456 14.49 -9.79 -9.43
CA TYR A 456 15.53 -8.81 -9.73
C TYR A 456 16.83 -9.49 -10.16
N GLN A 457 17.28 -10.52 -9.44
CA GLN A 457 18.51 -11.25 -9.78
C GLN A 457 18.38 -12.04 -11.08
N LYS A 458 17.21 -12.61 -11.38
CA LYS A 458 16.93 -13.25 -12.66
C LYS A 458 17.09 -12.26 -13.83
N ALA A 459 16.54 -11.06 -13.71
CA ALA A 459 16.68 -10.01 -14.72
C ALA A 459 18.15 -9.52 -14.88
N VAL A 460 18.90 -9.38 -13.79
CA VAL A 460 20.34 -9.05 -13.84
C VAL A 460 21.12 -10.17 -14.53
N LYS A 461 20.88 -11.43 -14.16
CA LYS A 461 21.54 -12.61 -14.76
C LYS A 461 21.20 -12.78 -16.24
N ALA A 462 19.99 -12.42 -16.66
CA ALA A 462 19.58 -12.40 -18.06
C ALA A 462 20.25 -11.26 -18.86
N GLY A 463 21.01 -10.38 -18.22
CA GLY A 463 21.73 -9.29 -18.88
C GLY A 463 20.84 -8.13 -19.33
N ILE A 464 19.58 -8.08 -18.88
CA ILE A 464 18.65 -7.00 -19.24
C ILE A 464 18.74 -5.79 -18.30
N ILE A 465 19.39 -5.95 -17.15
CA ILE A 465 19.68 -4.91 -16.16
C ILE A 465 21.16 -4.94 -15.79
N GLU A 466 21.84 -3.81 -15.93
CA GLU A 466 23.12 -3.56 -15.28
C GLU A 466 22.85 -3.08 -13.85
N SER A 467 23.56 -3.63 -12.86
CA SER A 467 23.32 -3.36 -11.44
C SER A 467 24.61 -3.17 -10.64
N LYS A 468 24.55 -2.30 -9.64
CA LYS A 468 25.60 -2.04 -8.63
C LYS A 468 24.94 -1.84 -7.28
N ASN A 469 25.63 -2.12 -6.17
CA ASN A 469 25.04 -1.83 -4.85
C ASN A 469 24.79 -0.34 -4.68
N LEU A 470 23.67 0.03 -4.05
CA LEU A 470 23.30 1.42 -3.83
C LEU A 470 24.25 2.14 -2.84
N THR A 471 24.98 1.38 -2.03
CA THR A 471 26.03 1.88 -1.13
C THR A 471 27.29 2.32 -1.86
N ASP A 472 27.52 1.76 -3.06
CA ASP A 472 28.77 1.92 -3.81
C ASP A 472 28.67 3.05 -4.84
N VAL A 473 27.51 3.73 -4.92
CA VAL A 473 27.25 4.84 -5.83
C VAL A 473 27.00 6.14 -5.06
N LYS A 474 27.15 7.27 -5.75
CA LYS A 474 26.80 8.60 -5.23
C LYS A 474 25.62 9.19 -6.02
N PRO A 475 24.66 9.85 -5.37
CA PRO A 475 24.59 10.16 -3.93
C PRO A 475 24.33 8.95 -3.01
N GLY A 476 23.78 7.86 -3.55
CA GLY A 476 23.62 6.57 -2.88
C GLY A 476 22.51 6.54 -1.84
N LYS A 477 22.51 5.45 -1.06
CA LYS A 477 21.49 5.13 -0.04
C LYS A 477 21.23 6.28 0.94
N PHE A 478 22.27 7.01 1.36
CA PHE A 478 22.15 8.14 2.27
C PHE A 478 21.13 9.18 1.81
N LEU A 479 21.09 9.50 0.51
CA LEU A 479 20.14 10.48 0.00
C LEU A 479 18.71 9.94 0.07
N VAL A 480 18.49 8.66 -0.23
CA VAL A 480 17.17 8.02 -0.12
C VAL A 480 16.67 8.11 1.32
N GLU A 481 17.50 7.74 2.29
CA GLU A 481 17.16 7.85 3.72
C GLU A 481 16.89 9.28 4.13
N LYS A 482 17.71 10.25 3.70
CA LYS A 482 17.51 11.67 4.03
C LYS A 482 16.16 12.16 3.53
N ILE A 483 15.80 11.89 2.28
CA ILE A 483 14.54 12.37 1.69
C ILE A 483 13.34 11.60 2.29
N GLY A 484 13.49 10.30 2.54
CA GLY A 484 12.46 9.49 3.21
C GLY A 484 12.13 10.01 4.60
N GLY A 485 13.16 10.37 5.38
CA GLY A 485 12.98 11.00 6.69
C GLY A 485 12.29 12.37 6.61
N ILE A 486 12.60 13.18 5.59
CA ILE A 486 11.93 14.48 5.39
C ILE A 486 10.44 14.28 5.12
N LYS A 487 10.07 13.31 4.26
CA LYS A 487 8.66 13.04 3.96
C LYS A 487 7.92 12.56 5.21
N LYS A 488 8.47 11.57 5.91
CA LYS A 488 7.90 11.03 7.15
C LYS A 488 7.65 12.12 8.20
N ASN A 489 8.64 12.98 8.42
CA ASN A 489 8.54 14.06 9.43
C ASN A 489 7.58 15.19 9.06
N LYS A 490 7.23 15.34 7.77
CA LYS A 490 6.25 16.33 7.30
C LYS A 490 4.82 15.78 7.26
N CYS A 491 4.65 14.47 7.50
CA CYS A 491 3.34 13.84 7.48
C CYS A 491 2.46 14.44 8.58
N LYS A 492 1.29 14.94 8.19
CA LYS A 492 0.27 15.44 9.10
C LYS A 492 -0.52 14.26 9.69
N PRO A 493 -0.98 14.36 10.95
CA PRO A 493 -1.91 13.38 11.50
C PRO A 493 -3.24 13.44 10.76
N ILE A 494 -3.90 12.30 10.63
CA ILE A 494 -5.27 12.20 10.11
C ILE A 494 -6.21 12.24 11.32
N GLN A 495 -7.20 13.13 11.27
CA GLN A 495 -8.30 13.18 12.24
C GLN A 495 -9.59 12.97 11.46
N LEU A 496 -10.31 11.90 11.75
CA LEU A 496 -11.62 11.62 11.19
C LEU A 496 -12.65 12.10 12.20
N SER A 497 -13.65 12.88 11.78
CA SER A 497 -14.71 13.33 12.67
C SER A 497 -15.59 12.14 13.09
N GLU A 498 -15.70 11.93 14.39
CA GLU A 498 -16.72 11.08 14.99
C GLU A 498 -18.02 11.88 15.12
N GLU A 499 -18.66 12.24 14.00
CA GLU A 499 -20.07 12.70 14.05
C GLU A 499 -21.05 11.54 14.15
#